data_AF-A0A4Q5QX92-F1
#
_entry.id   AF-A0A4Q5QX92-F1
#
_cell.length_a   1.000
_cell.length_b   1.000
_cell.length_c   1.000
_cell.angle_alpha   90.00
_cell.angle_beta   90.00
_cell.angle_gamma   90.00
#
_symmetry.space_group_name_H-M   'P 1'
#
loop_
_entity.id
_entity.type
_entity.pdbx_description
1 polymer ?
#
loop_
_entity_poly.entity_id
_entity_poly.type
_entity_poly.pdbx_seq_one_letter_code
_entity_poly.pdbx_strand_id
1 'polypeptide(L)' 'MTLHTDLIYRSQNGDAWHLLREAPSARILVRHTANAASGGRVTDLPVEEFLSINGAGPEHAALRVLLTKLAQPG' A
#
# COMPACT_ATOMS: atom_id res chain seq x y z
N MET A 1 15.80 -9.24 9.22
CA MET A 1 14.98 -8.64 8.15
C MET A 1 13.69 -8.19 8.81
N THR A 2 13.42 -6.90 8.83
CA THR A 2 12.24 -6.35 9.51
C THR A 2 11.27 -5.87 8.44
N LEU A 3 10.07 -6.44 8.44
CA LEU A 3 8.98 -6.05 7.58
C LEU A 3 8.05 -5.13 8.37
N HIS A 4 8.05 -3.85 8.04
CA HIS A 4 7.08 -2.91 8.58
C HIS A 4 5.83 -2.92 7.69
N THR A 5 4.65 -2.94 8.31
CA THR A 5 3.37 -2.92 7.58
C THR A 5 2.52 -1.77 8.08
N ASP A 6 2.24 -0.78 7.23
CA ASP A 6 1.39 0.36 7.54
C ASP A 6 0.07 0.25 6.77
N LEU A 7 -1.06 0.57 7.40
CA LEU A 7 -2.32 0.67 6.69
C LEU A 7 -2.34 1.95 5.84
N ILE A 8 -2.54 1.81 4.53
CA ILE A 8 -2.68 2.93 3.60
C ILE A 8 -4.13 3.40 3.57
N TYR A 9 -5.02 2.48 3.22
CA TYR A 9 -6.42 2.76 3.00
C TYR A 9 -7.25 1.51 3.22
N ARG A 10 -8.47 1.67 3.73
CA ARG A 10 -9.46 0.60 3.83
C ARG A 10 -10.77 1.11 3.28
N SER A 11 -11.24 0.47 2.23
CA SER A 11 -12.54 0.74 1.64
C SER A 11 -13.66 0.20 2.52
N GLN A 12 -14.83 0.82 2.45
CA GLN A 12 -16.04 0.34 3.13
C GLN A 12 -16.47 -1.05 2.64
N ASN A 13 -16.14 -1.39 1.40
CA ASN A 13 -16.41 -2.69 0.80
C ASN A 13 -15.53 -3.82 1.36
N GLY A 14 -14.55 -3.50 2.21
CA GLY A 14 -13.68 -4.47 2.88
C GLY A 14 -12.33 -4.66 2.20
N ASP A 15 -12.07 -4.00 1.07
CA ASP A 15 -10.75 -3.94 0.47
C ASP A 15 -9.79 -3.15 1.35
N ALA A 16 -8.57 -3.66 1.52
CA ALA A 16 -7.55 -3.03 2.35
C ALA A 16 -6.23 -2.94 1.59
N TRP A 17 -5.55 -1.80 1.72
CA TRP A 17 -4.24 -1.55 1.15
C TRP A 17 -3.24 -1.31 2.28
N HIS A 18 -2.14 -2.03 2.24
CA HIS A 18 -1.05 -1.92 3.21
C HIS A 18 0.27 -1.63 2.51
N LEU A 19 1.09 -0.78 3.14
CA LEU A 19 2.45 -0.50 2.72
C LEU A 19 3.39 -1.44 3.47
N LEU A 20 4.08 -2.29 2.74
CA LEU A 20 5.10 -3.20 3.24
C LEU A 20 6.45 -2.56 2.98
N ARG A 21 7.24 -2.35 4.03
CA ARG A 21 8.59 -1.78 3.96
C ARG A 21 9.58 -2.79 4.52
N GLU A 22 10.49 -3.25 3.68
CA GLU A 22 11.52 -4.21 4.06
C GLU A 22 12.86 -3.53 4.34
N ALA A 23 13.36 -3.73 5.56
CA ALA A 23 14.72 -3.37 5.95
C ALA A 23 15.60 -4.63 6.05
N PRO A 24 16.85 -4.61 5.51
CA PRO A 24 17.61 -3.44 5.05
C PRO A 24 17.49 -3.13 3.54
N SER A 25 16.76 -3.94 2.77
CA SER A 25 16.70 -3.83 1.31
C SER A 25 15.98 -2.59 0.78
N ALA A 26 15.42 -1.76 1.67
CA ALA A 26 14.63 -0.57 1.37
C ALA A 26 13.51 -0.81 0.35
N ARG A 27 13.03 -2.06 0.23
CA ARG A 27 11.96 -2.41 -0.69
C ARG A 27 10.63 -1.96 -0.11
N ILE A 28 9.85 -1.28 -0.93
CA ILE A 28 8.53 -0.79 -0.56
C ILE A 28 7.50 -1.39 -1.53
N LEU A 29 6.57 -2.16 -0.98
CA LEU A 29 5.52 -2.86 -1.71
C LEU A 29 4.16 -2.40 -1.20
N VAL A 30 3.17 -2.32 -2.08
CA VAL A 30 1.76 -2.10 -1.76
C VAL A 30 1.05 -3.43 -1.85
N ARG A 31 0.46 -3.88 -0.75
CA ARG A 31 -0.39 -5.07 -0.70
C ARG A 31 -1.85 -4.67 -0.70
N HIS A 32 -2.54 -5.01 -1.77
CA HIS A 32 -3.99 -4.98 -1.86
C HIS A 32 -4.56 -6.32 -1.41
N THR A 33 -5.42 -6.28 -0.42
CA THR A 33 -6.23 -7.41 0.03
C THR A 33 -7.67 -7.14 -0.39
N ALA A 34 -8.15 -7.90 -1.36
CA ALA A 34 -9.53 -7.84 -1.77
C ALA A 34 -10.45 -8.35 -0.64
N ASN A 35 -11.68 -7.84 -0.61
CA ASN A 35 -12.67 -8.29 0.36
C ASN A 35 -13.02 -9.79 0.17
N ALA A 36 -13.63 -10.40 1.19
CA ALA A 36 -13.99 -11.82 1.17
C ALA A 36 -14.98 -12.18 0.04
N ALA A 37 -15.88 -11.26 -0.33
CA ALA A 37 -16.83 -11.47 -1.43
C ALA A 37 -16.12 -11.51 -2.80
N SER A 38 -14.98 -10.83 -2.94
CA SER A 38 -14.10 -10.89 -4.11
C SER A 38 -13.08 -12.03 -4.04
N GLY A 39 -13.25 -12.99 -3.13
CA GLY A 39 -12.38 -14.15 -2.98
C GLY A 39 -11.13 -13.91 -2.13
N GLY A 40 -11.00 -12.77 -1.44
CA GLY A 40 -9.89 -12.52 -0.51
C GLY A 40 -8.52 -12.42 -1.17
N ARG A 41 -8.48 -12.12 -2.48
CA ARG A 41 -7.23 -12.11 -3.26
C ARG A 41 -6.26 -11.08 -2.70
N VAL A 42 -5.07 -11.54 -2.35
CA VAL A 42 -3.95 -10.68 -1.96
C VAL A 42 -3.05 -10.48 -3.17
N THR A 43 -2.76 -9.23 -3.49
CA THR A 43 -1.86 -8.83 -4.57
C THR A 43 -0.82 -7.87 -4.00
N ASP A 44 0.45 -8.21 -4.14
CA ASP A 44 1.57 -7.32 -3.87
C ASP A 44 2.09 -6.70 -5.16
N LEU A 45 2.33 -5.40 -5.11
CA LEU A 45 2.86 -4.61 -6.23
C LEU A 45 3.95 -3.68 -5.70
N PRO A 46 5.06 -3.47 -6.42
CA PRO A 46 6.00 -2.41 -6.10
C PRO A 46 5.29 -1.07 -6.00
N VAL A 47 5.70 -0.22 -5.04
CA VAL A 47 5.08 1.11 -4.87
C VAL A 47 5.19 1.95 -6.15
N GLU A 48 6.29 1.80 -6.88
CA GLU A 48 6.56 2.50 -8.15
C GLU A 48 5.59 2.06 -9.24
N GLU A 49 5.38 0.75 -9.39
CA GLU A 49 4.40 0.19 -10.33
C GLU A 49 2.98 0.61 -9.94
N PHE A 50 2.65 0.55 -8.66
CA PHE A 50 1.34 0.96 -8.15
C PHE A 50 1.08 2.45 -8.43
N LEU A 51 2.07 3.32 -8.26
CA LEU A 51 1.95 4.75 -8.59
C LEU A 51 1.95 5.02 -10.10
N SER A 52 2.55 4.14 -10.90
CA SER A 52 2.60 4.24 -12.37
C SER A 52 1.28 3.82 -13.02
N ILE A 53 0.51 2.93 -12.37
CA ILE A 53 -0.88 2.67 -12.75
C ILE A 53 -1.66 3.98 -12.59
N ASN A 54 -2.21 4.51 -13.69
CA ASN A 54 -2.97 5.76 -13.71
C ASN A 54 -4.35 5.58 -13.03
N GLY A 55 -4.33 5.33 -11.72
CA GLY A 55 -5.50 5.24 -10.86
C GLY A 55 -5.71 6.55 -10.13
N ALA A 56 -6.85 7.20 -10.39
CA ALA A 56 -7.31 8.37 -9.62
C ALA A 56 -8.07 7.97 -8.34
N GLY A 57 -7.81 6.76 -7.83
CA GLY A 57 -8.52 6.21 -6.68
C GLY A 57 -8.06 6.80 -5.33
N PRO A 58 -8.92 6.79 -4.31
CA PRO A 58 -8.57 7.25 -2.96
C PRO A 58 -7.34 6.52 -2.37
N GLU A 59 -7.10 5.27 -2.77
CA GLU A 59 -5.95 4.47 -2.37
C GLU A 59 -4.61 5.06 -2.85
N HIS A 60 -4.56 5.64 -4.06
CA HIS A 60 -3.35 6.29 -4.59
C HIS A 60 -3.07 7.60 -3.83
N ALA A 61 -4.12 8.38 -3.55
CA ALA A 61 -4.00 9.61 -2.77
C ALA A 61 -3.51 9.33 -1.34
N ALA A 62 -4.11 8.33 -0.68
CA ALA A 62 -3.73 7.92 0.68
C ALA A 62 -2.28 7.41 0.74
N LEU A 63 -1.85 6.62 -0.25
CA LEU A 63 -0.47 6.16 -0.37
C LEU A 63 0.50 7.33 -0.48
N ARG A 64 0.21 8.31 -1.34
CA ARG A 64 1.09 9.47 -1.54
C ARG A 64 1.24 10.28 -0.26
N VAL A 65 0.16 10.48 0.49
CA VAL A 65 0.18 11.15 1.81
C VAL A 65 1.03 10.35 2.81
N LEU A 66 0.88 9.03 2.86
CA LEU A 66 1.66 8.19 3.76
C LEU A 66 3.17 8.25 3.42
N LEU A 67 3.52 8.14 2.14
CA LEU A 67 4.92 8.27 1.69
C LEU A 67 5.52 9.62 2.03
N THR A 68 4.76 10.72 1.85
CA THR A 68 5.20 12.06 2.27
C THR A 68 5.47 12.10 3.78
N LYS A 69 4.59 11.55 4.61
CA LYS A 69 4.79 11.48 6.07
C LYS A 69 6.03 10.68 6.46
N LEU A 70 6.33 9.59 5.75
CA LEU A 70 7.49 8.75 6.00
C LEU A 70 8.80 9.37 5.48
N ALA A 71 8.73 10.18 4.42
CA ALA A 71 9.88 10.86 3.84
C ALA A 71 10.31 12.10 4.61
N GLN A 72 9.44 12.67 5.46
CA GLN A 72 9.83 13.74 6.37
C GLN A 72 10.38 13.13 7.66
N PRO A 73 11.70 13.16 7.91
CA PRO A 73 12.22 12.97 9.25
C PRO A 73 11.74 14.18 10.08
N GLY A 74 10.90 13.93 11.07
CA GLY A 74 10.67 14.89 12.15
C GLY A 74 11.92 15.06 12.98
#